data_AF-A0A9P6EUG0-F1
#
_entry.id   AF-A0A9P6EUG0-F1
#
_cell.length_a   1.000
_cell.length_b   1.000
_cell.length_c   1.000
_cell.angle_alpha   90.00
_cell.angle_beta   90.00
_cell.angle_gamma   90.00
#
_symmetry.space_group_name_H-M   'P 1'
#
loop_
_entity.id
_entity.type
_entity.pdbx_description
1 polymer ?
#
loop_
_entity_poly.entity_id
_entity_poly.type
_entity_poly.pdbx_seq_one_letter_code
_entity_poly.pdbx_strand_id
1 'polypeptide(L)'
;MHAATINLGELFIPLWRGQFQCAGSDRVTNWDWAVLKDAEVWKEHGRIIGDCRPYIPGSFDRYPHNIAEKVSSGYKAKEWQGYFYGLAPALLHNILPFKYWQNFCHLVYAMRIVHQRRVSASQLQEAYFHVQTFHLEFEELYVQRNPDCLHFVRPCLHALLHTPQETVRMGTITTYSTWTIERMVGDLGGEIRLHSDPYANLSERGLLRCQTNALRASFPELEKKDKGPPAYSEDLGSGYHLLRARDEYAQALAGEEGAIIKRFIEDEEEKCGNAIPDNWAGPRVRRWARLQLPSGQIARSAWKEDRYAQTAIRRARFLSLPVSGSDKPQIEFAEVKFYFNARINDVRRPLALISLLSRPDADLFEKSFWTVWSVTLQNNALRVIDAKCVTSVVAVIPHDHHCREDRSDKRFFIWEYTGLEMDLLSDATQIRDEDRDALDQDDEEVNE
;
A
#
# COMPACT_ATOMS: atom_id res chain seq x y z
N MET A 1 9.84 14.35 -5.37
CA MET A 1 9.67 13.16 -6.23
C MET A 1 11.00 12.42 -6.41
N HIS A 2 11.98 12.98 -7.13
CA HIS A 2 13.21 12.27 -7.52
C HIS A 2 14.09 11.82 -6.35
N ALA A 3 14.30 12.69 -5.35
CA ALA A 3 15.18 12.40 -4.22
C ALA A 3 14.81 11.07 -3.52
N ALA A 4 13.56 10.93 -3.07
CA ALA A 4 13.06 9.73 -2.39
C ALA A 4 12.64 8.59 -3.33
N THR A 5 12.94 8.65 -4.63
CA THR A 5 12.60 7.55 -5.55
C THR A 5 13.77 7.21 -6.46
N ILE A 6 13.93 7.92 -7.58
CA ILE A 6 14.98 7.69 -8.58
C ILE A 6 16.37 7.75 -7.94
N ASN A 7 16.68 8.81 -7.20
CA ASN A 7 18.04 9.02 -6.69
C ASN A 7 18.40 7.98 -5.61
N LEU A 8 17.43 7.53 -4.81
CA LEU A 8 17.63 6.41 -3.89
C LEU A 8 17.78 5.09 -4.65
N GLY A 9 17.07 4.91 -5.77
CA GLY A 9 17.23 3.79 -6.71
C GLY A 9 18.65 3.66 -7.22
N GLU A 10 19.17 4.77 -7.71
CA GLU A 10 20.53 4.92 -8.23
C GLU A 10 21.61 4.89 -7.15
N LEU A 11 21.24 4.93 -5.88
CA LEU A 11 22.14 4.76 -4.74
C LEU A 11 22.12 3.31 -4.23
N PHE A 12 20.98 2.82 -3.77
CA PHE A 12 20.89 1.54 -3.07
C PHE A 12 21.10 0.34 -3.99
N ILE A 13 20.58 0.35 -5.21
CA ILE A 13 20.78 -0.80 -6.12
C ILE A 13 22.26 -0.96 -6.46
N PRO A 14 23.01 0.09 -6.87
CA PRO A 14 24.44 -0.08 -7.09
C PRO A 14 25.22 -0.46 -5.81
N LEU A 15 24.82 0.00 -4.62
CA LEU A 15 25.42 -0.45 -3.35
C LEU A 15 25.22 -1.96 -3.14
N TRP A 16 23.97 -2.43 -3.18
CA TRP A 16 23.64 -3.84 -2.96
C TRP A 16 24.15 -4.75 -4.07
N ARG A 17 24.44 -4.22 -5.26
CA ARG A 17 25.04 -4.96 -6.38
C ARG A 17 26.57 -4.87 -6.42
N GLY A 18 27.21 -4.11 -5.54
CA GLY A 18 28.66 -3.96 -5.57
C GLY A 18 29.19 -3.20 -6.79
N GLN A 19 28.43 -2.24 -7.32
CA GLN A 19 28.71 -1.56 -8.60
C GLN A 19 29.31 -0.16 -8.46
N PHE A 20 29.46 0.36 -7.25
CA PHE A 20 30.17 1.61 -7.03
C PHE A 20 31.66 1.47 -7.34
N GLN A 21 32.28 2.56 -7.78
CA GLN A 21 33.73 2.61 -7.96
C GLN A 21 34.40 2.67 -6.58
N CYS A 22 35.26 1.70 -6.27
CA CYS A 22 36.07 1.76 -5.06
C CYS A 22 37.15 2.86 -5.18
N ALA A 23 37.46 3.50 -4.06
CA ALA A 23 38.58 4.43 -3.93
C ALA A 23 39.58 3.93 -2.87
N GLY A 24 40.86 4.26 -3.04
CA GLY A 24 41.90 4.02 -2.03
C GLY A 24 41.92 2.58 -1.46
N SER A 25 41.62 2.44 -0.17
CA SER A 25 41.61 1.16 0.55
C SER A 25 40.29 0.38 0.44
N ASP A 26 39.24 0.98 -0.13
CA ASP A 26 37.93 0.35 -0.25
C ASP A 26 37.91 -0.77 -1.31
N ARG A 27 37.18 -1.85 -1.04
CA ARG A 27 37.09 -3.02 -1.91
C ARG A 27 35.70 -3.65 -1.79
N VAL A 28 35.10 -3.99 -2.94
CA VAL A 28 33.79 -4.70 -2.98
C VAL A 28 33.79 -6.01 -2.19
N THR A 29 34.95 -6.66 -2.02
CA THR A 29 35.08 -7.86 -1.17
C THR A 29 34.72 -7.61 0.30
N ASN A 30 34.83 -6.37 0.75
CA ASN A 30 34.55 -5.95 2.12
C ASN A 30 33.09 -5.51 2.31
N TRP A 31 32.31 -5.43 1.24
CA TRP A 31 30.91 -5.01 1.27
C TRP A 31 30.01 -6.22 1.52
N ASP A 32 29.78 -6.55 2.79
CA ASP A 32 28.82 -7.58 3.21
C ASP A 32 27.35 -7.22 2.85
N TRP A 33 27.07 -5.94 2.57
CA TRP A 33 25.79 -5.47 2.01
C TRP A 33 25.62 -5.72 0.50
N ALA A 34 26.68 -6.09 -0.23
CA ALA A 34 26.64 -6.31 -1.68
C ALA A 34 26.01 -7.68 -2.03
N VAL A 35 24.81 -7.94 -1.51
CA VAL A 35 24.12 -9.24 -1.56
C VAL A 35 23.54 -9.59 -2.93
N LEU A 36 23.37 -8.59 -3.81
CA LEU A 36 22.86 -8.74 -5.18
C LEU A 36 23.99 -8.65 -6.22
N LYS A 37 25.26 -8.82 -5.81
CA LYS A 37 26.41 -8.77 -6.73
C LYS A 37 26.46 -9.96 -7.69
N ASP A 38 25.99 -11.11 -7.24
CA ASP A 38 25.92 -12.31 -8.06
C ASP A 38 24.83 -12.16 -9.14
N ALA A 39 25.17 -12.55 -10.38
CA ALA A 39 24.29 -12.32 -11.53
C ALA A 39 23.00 -13.15 -11.45
N GLU A 40 23.07 -14.36 -10.90
CA GLU A 40 21.90 -15.24 -10.78
C GLU A 40 21.01 -14.78 -9.61
N VAL A 41 21.60 -14.39 -8.48
CA VAL A 41 20.85 -13.77 -7.36
C VAL A 41 20.12 -12.50 -7.82
N TRP A 42 20.79 -11.65 -8.61
CA TRP A 42 20.18 -10.43 -9.17
C TRP A 42 19.01 -10.73 -10.11
N LYS A 43 19.18 -11.69 -11.03
CA LYS A 43 18.12 -12.11 -11.96
C LYS A 43 16.93 -12.69 -11.20
N GLU A 44 17.18 -13.52 -10.19
CA GLU A 44 16.15 -14.15 -9.38
C GLU A 44 15.36 -13.12 -8.57
N HIS A 45 16.06 -12.19 -7.92
CA HIS A 45 15.43 -11.07 -7.22
C HIS A 45 14.54 -10.24 -8.16
N GLY A 46 15.03 -9.97 -9.37
CA GLY A 46 14.27 -9.32 -10.42
C GLY A 46 13.01 -10.10 -10.83
N ARG A 47 13.13 -11.42 -11.02
CA ARG A 47 12.00 -12.31 -11.36
C ARG A 47 10.93 -12.28 -10.27
N ILE A 48 11.33 -12.40 -9.00
CA ILE A 48 10.42 -12.36 -7.84
C ILE A 48 9.62 -11.05 -7.80
N ILE A 49 10.26 -9.91 -8.05
CA ILE A 49 9.57 -8.62 -8.16
C ILE A 49 8.52 -8.66 -9.28
N GLY A 50 8.88 -9.21 -10.45
CA GLY A 50 7.94 -9.38 -11.56
C GLY A 50 6.74 -10.28 -11.22
N ASP A 51 6.98 -11.36 -10.49
CA ASP A 51 5.96 -12.34 -10.10
C ASP A 51 4.99 -11.82 -9.03
N CYS A 52 5.31 -10.70 -8.36
CA CYS A 52 4.40 -10.00 -7.47
C CYS A 52 3.22 -9.35 -8.22
N ARG A 53 3.33 -9.12 -9.54
CA ARG A 53 2.34 -8.39 -10.35
C ARG A 53 0.88 -8.82 -10.10
N PRO A 54 0.51 -10.12 -10.08
CA PRO A 54 -0.89 -10.52 -9.94
C PRO A 54 -1.47 -10.29 -8.53
N TYR A 55 -0.61 -10.02 -7.54
CA TYR A 55 -0.98 -9.75 -6.15
C TYR A 55 -1.14 -8.25 -5.87
N ILE A 56 -0.72 -7.37 -6.79
CA ILE A 56 -0.77 -5.91 -6.62
C ILE A 56 -2.04 -5.36 -7.27
N PRO A 57 -3.00 -4.79 -6.51
CA PRO A 57 -4.27 -4.32 -7.04
C PRO A 57 -4.13 -3.29 -8.15
N GLY A 58 -5.09 -3.27 -9.08
CA GLY A 58 -5.11 -2.30 -10.19
C GLY A 58 -5.14 -0.83 -9.72
N SER A 59 -5.70 -0.55 -8.54
CA SER A 59 -5.72 0.77 -7.91
C SER A 59 -4.33 1.31 -7.58
N PHE A 60 -3.30 0.45 -7.54
CA PHE A 60 -1.92 0.87 -7.29
C PHE A 60 -1.28 1.49 -8.53
N ASP A 61 -2.05 1.65 -9.62
CA ASP A 61 -1.65 2.16 -10.92
C ASP A 61 -0.57 1.28 -11.55
N ARG A 62 0.72 1.62 -11.33
CA ARG A 62 1.86 0.91 -11.88
C ARG A 62 2.50 -0.01 -10.83
N TYR A 63 2.65 -1.28 -11.18
CA TYR A 63 3.41 -2.25 -10.39
C TYR A 63 4.91 -2.17 -10.73
N PRO A 64 5.80 -2.48 -9.77
CA PRO A 64 7.24 -2.61 -10.03
C PRO A 64 7.50 -3.78 -11.00
N HIS A 65 8.19 -3.54 -12.10
CA HIS A 65 8.60 -4.61 -13.03
C HIS A 65 9.85 -5.32 -12.54
N ASN A 66 10.22 -6.42 -13.22
CA ASN A 66 11.51 -7.06 -13.07
C ASN A 66 12.63 -6.01 -13.19
N ILE A 67 13.24 -5.70 -12.05
CA ILE A 67 14.24 -4.65 -11.94
C ILE A 67 15.54 -5.04 -12.66
N ALA A 68 15.85 -6.34 -12.73
CA ALA A 68 17.05 -6.83 -13.39
C ALA A 68 17.02 -6.62 -14.90
N GLU A 69 15.84 -6.68 -15.51
CA GLU A 69 15.63 -6.46 -16.95
C GLU A 69 15.44 -4.99 -17.31
N LYS A 70 14.91 -4.19 -16.37
CA LYS A 70 14.39 -2.85 -16.68
C LYS A 70 15.24 -1.69 -16.17
N VAL A 71 16.09 -1.90 -15.16
CA VAL A 71 16.85 -0.80 -14.55
C VAL A 71 17.68 -0.01 -15.57
N SER A 72 18.26 -0.69 -16.57
CA SER A 72 19.07 -0.09 -17.63
C SER A 72 18.26 0.65 -18.72
N SER A 73 16.95 0.39 -18.83
CA SER A 73 16.07 0.98 -19.84
C SER A 73 15.09 2.01 -19.27
N GLY A 74 15.28 2.40 -18.00
CA GLY A 74 14.49 3.43 -17.32
C GLY A 74 13.44 2.84 -16.38
N TYR A 75 13.83 2.62 -15.13
CA TYR A 75 12.91 2.29 -14.05
C TYR A 75 12.23 3.55 -13.51
N LYS A 76 10.90 3.62 -13.57
CA LYS A 76 10.18 4.87 -13.29
C LYS A 76 10.13 5.17 -11.80
N ALA A 77 10.05 6.45 -11.44
CA ALA A 77 9.91 6.89 -10.06
C ALA A 77 8.79 6.15 -9.28
N LYS A 78 7.64 5.86 -9.91
CA LYS A 78 6.53 5.13 -9.26
C LYS A 78 6.87 3.65 -9.03
N GLU A 79 7.67 3.06 -9.91
CA GLU A 79 8.17 1.69 -9.75
C GLU A 79 9.20 1.63 -8.62
N TRP A 80 10.11 2.61 -8.55
CA TRP A 80 11.02 2.77 -7.42
C TRP A 80 10.29 2.92 -6.10
N GLN A 81 9.26 3.78 -6.07
CA GLN A 81 8.43 3.97 -4.88
C GLN A 81 7.78 2.65 -4.43
N GLY A 82 7.16 1.91 -5.37
CA GLY A 82 6.53 0.64 -5.06
C GLY A 82 7.53 -0.46 -4.69
N TYR A 83 8.71 -0.47 -5.31
CA TYR A 83 9.77 -1.40 -4.96
C TYR A 83 10.31 -1.10 -3.56
N PHE A 84 10.88 0.08 -3.31
CA PHE A 84 11.52 0.39 -2.02
C PHE A 84 10.56 0.37 -0.85
N TYR A 85 9.39 1.00 -0.99
CA TYR A 85 8.50 1.21 0.15
C TYR A 85 7.38 0.17 0.24
N GLY A 86 7.19 -0.64 -0.80
CA GLY A 86 6.20 -1.71 -0.81
C GLY A 86 6.83 -3.10 -0.68
N LEU A 87 7.65 -3.48 -1.67
CA LEU A 87 8.12 -4.86 -1.82
C LEU A 87 9.44 -5.15 -1.09
N ALA A 88 10.43 -4.27 -1.25
CA ALA A 88 11.80 -4.47 -0.79
C ALA A 88 11.95 -4.79 0.71
N PRO A 89 11.16 -4.21 1.65
CA PRO A 89 11.30 -4.52 3.07
C PRO A 89 11.05 -6.00 3.35
N ALA A 90 10.04 -6.60 2.71
CA ALA A 90 9.75 -8.02 2.83
C ALA A 90 10.68 -8.88 1.95
N LEU A 91 10.94 -8.47 0.71
CA LEU A 91 11.73 -9.27 -0.23
C LEU A 91 13.22 -9.33 0.11
N LEU A 92 13.77 -8.31 0.75
CA LEU A 92 15.18 -8.29 1.17
C LEU A 92 15.38 -8.86 2.59
N HIS A 93 14.29 -9.18 3.29
CA HIS A 93 14.37 -9.87 4.57
C HIS A 93 14.99 -11.26 4.38
N ASN A 94 16.01 -11.59 5.17
CA ASN A 94 16.89 -12.77 5.01
C ASN A 94 17.81 -12.77 3.77
N ILE A 95 17.82 -11.71 2.94
CA ILE A 95 18.84 -11.51 1.91
C ILE A 95 19.88 -10.50 2.37
N LEU A 96 19.44 -9.32 2.80
CA LEU A 96 20.32 -8.34 3.42
C LEU A 96 20.70 -8.80 4.83
N PRO A 97 21.97 -8.66 5.24
CA PRO A 97 22.34 -8.88 6.63
C PRO A 97 21.51 -7.97 7.54
N PHE A 98 21.13 -8.51 8.69
CA PHE A 98 20.09 -7.95 9.56
C PHE A 98 20.28 -6.45 9.86
N LYS A 99 21.50 -6.01 10.18
CA LYS A 99 21.83 -4.59 10.45
C LYS A 99 21.50 -3.65 9.28
N TYR A 100 21.78 -4.05 8.03
CA TYR A 100 21.46 -3.24 6.84
C TYR A 100 19.98 -3.25 6.54
N TRP A 101 19.33 -4.40 6.78
CA TRP A 101 17.89 -4.52 6.59
C TRP A 101 17.11 -3.66 7.59
N GLN A 102 17.50 -3.64 8.87
CA GLN A 102 16.92 -2.76 9.89
C GLN A 102 17.14 -1.28 9.54
N ASN A 103 18.36 -0.91 9.17
CA ASN A 103 18.65 0.44 8.70
C ASN A 103 17.76 0.85 7.52
N PHE A 104 17.60 -0.04 6.53
CA PHE A 104 16.67 0.19 5.42
C PHE A 104 15.21 0.30 5.87
N CYS A 105 14.78 -0.46 6.86
CA CYS A 105 13.44 -0.37 7.42
C CYS A 105 13.16 0.98 8.11
N HIS A 106 14.15 1.59 8.78
CA HIS A 106 14.03 2.97 9.29
C HIS A 106 13.72 3.97 8.17
N LEU A 107 14.46 3.89 7.07
CA LEU A 107 14.18 4.72 5.89
C LEU A 107 12.77 4.48 5.36
N VAL A 108 12.36 3.22 5.23
CA VAL A 108 11.03 2.85 4.71
C VAL A 108 9.92 3.38 5.59
N TYR A 109 10.03 3.23 6.91
CA TYR A 109 9.04 3.70 7.87
C TYR A 109 8.80 5.21 7.74
N ALA A 110 9.88 5.98 7.83
CA ALA A 110 9.80 7.43 7.71
C ALA A 110 9.25 7.87 6.35
N MET A 111 9.68 7.20 5.27
CA MET A 111 9.21 7.53 3.93
C MET A 111 7.74 7.18 3.73
N ARG A 112 7.23 6.09 4.30
CA ARG A 112 5.80 5.78 4.27
C ARG A 112 4.98 6.88 4.94
N ILE A 113 5.46 7.45 6.06
CA ILE A 113 4.79 8.56 6.75
C ILE A 113 4.73 9.82 5.88
N VAL A 114 5.87 10.32 5.39
CA VAL A 114 5.92 11.61 4.66
C VAL A 114 5.25 11.58 3.29
N HIS A 115 5.00 10.37 2.76
CA HIS A 115 4.23 10.18 1.53
C HIS A 115 2.72 10.07 1.76
N GLN A 116 2.23 10.07 3.00
CA GLN A 116 0.80 10.10 3.28
C GLN A 116 0.19 11.44 2.81
N ARG A 117 -1.10 11.40 2.44
CA ARG A 117 -1.83 12.61 2.05
C ARG A 117 -2.10 13.53 3.25
N ARG A 118 -2.39 12.93 4.39
CA ARG A 118 -2.58 13.59 5.69
C ARG A 118 -1.62 12.93 6.68
N VAL A 119 -1.04 13.74 7.54
CA VAL A 119 -0.05 13.28 8.50
C VAL A 119 -0.19 14.12 9.78
N SER A 120 -0.13 13.47 10.94
CA SER A 120 -0.17 14.18 12.23
C SER A 120 1.21 14.74 12.59
N ALA A 121 1.24 15.66 13.56
CA ALA A 121 2.49 16.17 14.10
C ALA A 121 3.33 15.07 14.77
N SER A 122 2.69 14.13 15.50
CA SER A 122 3.36 12.99 16.13
C SER A 122 4.00 12.07 15.10
N GLN A 123 3.28 11.74 14.02
CA GLN A 123 3.83 10.95 12.92
C GLN A 123 5.04 11.63 12.27
N LEU A 124 5.01 12.95 12.09
CA LEU A 124 6.17 13.67 11.54
C LEU A 124 7.38 13.67 12.47
N GLN A 125 7.18 13.75 13.79
CA GLN A 125 8.27 13.61 14.76
C GLN A 125 8.90 12.22 14.70
N GLU A 126 8.09 11.17 14.57
CA GLU A 126 8.58 9.82 14.38
C GLU A 126 9.34 9.66 13.06
N ALA A 127 8.79 10.17 11.96
CA ALA A 127 9.47 10.15 10.68
C ALA A 127 10.84 10.85 10.77
N TYR A 128 10.90 12.00 11.46
CA TYR A 128 12.15 12.71 11.71
C TYR A 128 13.16 11.87 12.49
N PHE A 129 12.74 11.25 13.60
CA PHE A 129 13.57 10.34 14.37
C PHE A 129 14.12 9.21 13.50
N HIS A 130 13.26 8.51 12.75
CA HIS A 130 13.67 7.37 11.93
C HIS A 130 14.57 7.78 10.75
N VAL A 131 14.36 8.93 10.11
CA VAL A 131 15.30 9.44 9.09
C VAL A 131 16.65 9.75 9.72
N GLN A 132 16.69 10.37 10.90
CA GLN A 132 17.95 10.71 11.58
C GLN A 132 18.73 9.44 11.96
N THR A 133 18.06 8.46 12.57
CA THR A 133 18.67 7.16 12.92
C THR A 133 19.19 6.46 11.67
N PHE A 134 18.38 6.40 10.60
CA PHE A 134 18.81 5.85 9.32
C PHE A 134 20.11 6.50 8.81
N HIS A 135 20.26 7.83 8.90
CA HIS A 135 21.46 8.53 8.44
C HIS A 135 22.70 8.20 9.27
N LEU A 136 22.59 8.21 10.59
CA LEU A 136 23.70 7.93 11.50
C LEU A 136 24.20 6.50 11.29
N GLU A 137 23.28 5.54 11.22
CA GLU A 137 23.61 4.15 10.93
C GLU A 137 24.11 3.96 9.51
N PHE A 138 23.62 4.70 8.52
CA PHE A 138 24.13 4.59 7.15
C PHE A 138 25.62 4.94 7.09
N GLU A 139 26.03 6.01 7.79
CA GLU A 139 27.44 6.40 7.92
C GLU A 139 28.27 5.32 8.63
N GLU A 140 27.74 4.73 9.70
CA GLU A 140 28.45 3.66 10.43
C GLU A 140 28.57 2.36 9.62
N LEU A 141 27.49 1.97 8.93
CA LEU A 141 27.34 0.68 8.27
C LEU A 141 27.97 0.67 6.87
N TYR A 142 27.63 1.64 6.02
CA TYR A 142 28.06 1.68 4.61
C TYR A 142 29.35 2.47 4.41
N VAL A 143 29.50 3.62 5.07
CA VAL A 143 30.68 4.49 4.92
C VAL A 143 31.80 4.07 5.86
N GLN A 144 31.46 3.54 7.04
CA GLN A 144 32.39 3.06 8.06
C GLN A 144 33.40 4.12 8.51
N ARG A 145 32.98 5.40 8.46
CA ARG A 145 33.84 6.58 8.69
C ARG A 145 35.11 6.60 7.83
N ASN A 146 35.10 5.88 6.70
CA ASN A 146 36.20 5.84 5.75
C ASN A 146 36.02 6.96 4.71
N PRO A 147 36.95 7.94 4.62
CA PRO A 147 36.86 9.01 3.64
C PRO A 147 36.83 8.50 2.19
N ASP A 148 37.40 7.32 1.90
CA ASP A 148 37.35 6.72 0.56
C ASP A 148 35.91 6.31 0.17
N CYS A 149 35.03 6.07 1.14
CA CYS A 149 33.62 5.71 0.96
C CYS A 149 32.68 6.93 0.94
N LEU A 150 33.20 8.16 1.09
CA LEU A 150 32.39 9.38 1.18
C LEU A 150 31.45 9.57 -0.04
N HIS A 151 31.84 9.05 -1.19
CA HIS A 151 31.06 9.09 -2.42
C HIS A 151 29.74 8.28 -2.37
N PHE A 152 29.53 7.45 -1.35
CA PHE A 152 28.23 6.85 -1.06
C PHE A 152 27.22 7.86 -0.50
N VAL A 153 27.69 8.93 0.16
CA VAL A 153 26.86 9.97 0.77
C VAL A 153 26.37 10.95 -0.29
N ARG A 154 25.41 10.49 -1.11
CA ARG A 154 24.84 11.31 -2.20
C ARG A 154 23.92 12.42 -1.64
N PRO A 155 23.78 13.56 -2.34
CA PRO A 155 22.90 14.66 -1.91
C PRO A 155 21.45 14.25 -1.65
N CYS A 156 20.97 13.18 -2.29
CA CYS A 156 19.62 12.67 -2.05
C CYS A 156 19.42 12.18 -0.62
N LEU A 157 20.45 11.65 0.06
CA LEU A 157 20.38 11.27 1.47
C LEU A 157 20.15 12.51 2.33
N HIS A 158 21.02 13.53 2.21
CA HIS A 158 20.88 14.78 2.95
C HIS A 158 19.49 15.42 2.79
N ALA A 159 18.93 15.40 1.58
CA ALA A 159 17.58 15.93 1.33
C ALA A 159 16.48 15.22 2.16
N LEU A 160 16.66 13.95 2.53
CA LEU A 160 15.71 13.22 3.36
C LEU A 160 15.63 13.77 4.78
N LEU A 161 16.74 14.23 5.38
CA LEU A 161 16.76 14.80 6.74
C LEU A 161 15.80 15.98 6.87
N HIS A 162 15.68 16.79 5.83
CA HIS A 162 14.79 17.95 5.79
C HIS A 162 13.35 17.58 5.48
N THR A 163 13.07 16.37 4.99
CA THR A 163 11.75 16.03 4.44
C THR A 163 10.61 16.13 5.47
N PRO A 164 10.74 15.61 6.71
CA PRO A 164 9.70 15.78 7.72
C PRO A 164 9.48 17.25 8.12
N GLN A 165 10.55 18.05 8.21
CA GLN A 165 10.48 19.47 8.57
C GLN A 165 9.84 20.31 7.46
N GLU A 166 10.23 20.06 6.21
CA GLU A 166 9.61 20.71 5.05
C GLU A 166 8.15 20.30 4.90
N THR A 167 7.75 19.12 5.38
CA THR A 167 6.33 18.73 5.40
C THR A 167 5.48 19.65 6.28
N VAL A 168 6.03 20.15 7.40
CA VAL A 168 5.37 21.17 8.23
C VAL A 168 5.25 22.50 7.49
N ARG A 169 6.29 22.89 6.74
CA ARG A 169 6.36 24.18 6.05
C ARG A 169 5.51 24.25 4.79
N MET A 170 5.54 23.21 3.97
CA MET A 170 5.01 23.20 2.59
C MET A 170 3.80 22.27 2.42
N GLY A 171 3.43 21.48 3.43
CA GLY A 171 2.48 20.38 3.32
C GLY A 171 3.18 19.07 2.91
N THR A 172 2.43 17.98 2.71
CA THR A 172 3.03 16.67 2.40
C THR A 172 3.64 16.63 1.00
N ILE A 173 4.62 15.74 0.76
CA ILE A 173 5.30 15.60 -0.55
C ILE A 173 4.29 15.46 -1.71
N THR A 174 3.13 14.83 -1.45
CA THR A 174 2.07 14.66 -2.44
C THR A 174 1.54 15.99 -3.00
N THR A 175 1.56 17.07 -2.20
CA THR A 175 0.98 18.38 -2.54
C THR A 175 1.86 19.22 -3.47
N TYR A 176 3.18 19.16 -3.32
CA TYR A 176 4.15 19.95 -4.11
C TYR A 176 5.05 19.09 -5.01
N SER A 177 4.69 17.82 -5.20
CA SER A 177 5.39 16.93 -6.12
C SER A 177 5.32 17.40 -7.58
N THR A 178 6.34 17.06 -8.36
CA THR A 178 6.41 17.38 -9.80
C THR A 178 5.65 16.40 -10.69
N TRP A 179 4.85 15.48 -10.14
CA TRP A 179 4.15 14.43 -10.91
C TRP A 179 3.20 15.00 -11.96
N THR A 180 2.42 16.00 -11.58
CA THR A 180 1.47 16.68 -12.48
C THR A 180 2.20 17.46 -13.57
N ILE A 181 3.30 18.12 -13.22
CA ILE A 181 4.15 18.87 -14.16
C ILE A 181 4.81 17.93 -15.16
N GLU A 182 5.42 16.83 -14.73
CA GLU A 182 6.05 15.85 -15.63
C GLU A 182 5.04 15.18 -16.55
N ARG A 183 3.84 14.87 -16.03
CA ARG A 183 2.74 14.40 -16.86
C ARG A 183 2.35 15.43 -17.91
N MET A 184 2.25 16.70 -17.52
CA MET A 184 1.95 17.80 -18.45
C MET A 184 3.03 17.96 -19.53
N VAL A 185 4.31 17.86 -19.16
CA VAL A 185 5.44 17.89 -20.10
C VAL A 185 5.35 16.74 -21.10
N GLY A 186 5.10 15.52 -20.63
CA GLY A 186 4.93 14.35 -21.51
C GLY A 186 3.73 14.47 -22.44
N ASP A 187 2.60 14.98 -21.92
CA ASP A 187 1.37 15.19 -22.68
C ASP A 187 1.58 16.25 -23.79
N LEU A 188 2.18 17.39 -23.46
CA LEU A 188 2.56 18.41 -24.44
C LEU A 188 3.56 17.89 -25.46
N GLY A 189 4.57 17.13 -25.02
CA GLY A 189 5.54 16.50 -25.90
C GLY A 189 4.89 15.57 -26.92
N GLY A 190 3.86 14.82 -26.53
CA GLY A 190 3.07 13.98 -27.42
C GLY A 190 2.19 14.74 -28.43
N GLU A 191 1.96 16.03 -28.21
CA GLU A 191 1.21 16.90 -29.13
C GLU A 191 2.09 17.56 -30.20
N ILE A 192 3.41 17.48 -30.08
CA ILE A 192 4.35 18.04 -31.06
C ILE A 192 4.28 17.18 -32.34
N ARG A 193 3.79 17.78 -33.43
CA ARG A 193 3.62 17.12 -34.74
C ARG A 193 4.50 17.69 -35.84
N LEU A 194 5.15 18.84 -35.60
CA LEU A 194 6.04 19.48 -36.56
C LEU A 194 7.48 19.42 -36.04
N HIS A 195 8.25 18.44 -36.53
CA HIS A 195 9.64 18.24 -36.09
C HIS A 195 10.61 19.31 -36.59
N SER A 196 10.28 20.04 -37.66
CA SER A 196 11.12 21.11 -38.21
C SER A 196 11.06 22.41 -37.41
N ASP A 197 9.96 22.65 -36.68
CA ASP A 197 9.80 23.80 -35.78
C ASP A 197 8.98 23.39 -34.53
N PRO A 198 9.60 22.61 -33.62
CA PRO A 198 8.89 22.03 -32.50
C PRO A 198 8.46 23.07 -31.47
N TYR A 199 9.19 24.18 -31.33
CA TYR A 199 8.89 25.21 -30.34
C TYR A 199 7.71 26.10 -30.76
N ALA A 200 7.64 26.51 -32.03
CA ALA A 200 6.46 27.24 -32.52
C ALA A 200 5.22 26.35 -32.46
N ASN A 201 5.35 25.08 -32.87
CA ASN A 201 4.24 24.12 -32.78
C ASN A 201 3.77 23.91 -31.33
N LEU A 202 4.70 23.71 -30.39
CA LEU A 202 4.37 23.58 -28.98
C LEU A 202 3.67 24.85 -28.43
N SER A 203 4.11 26.03 -28.84
CA SER A 203 3.49 27.31 -28.45
C SER A 203 2.05 27.39 -28.90
N GLU A 204 1.76 27.05 -30.16
CA GLU A 204 0.40 26.99 -30.70
C GLU A 204 -0.47 25.92 -30.00
N ARG A 205 0.09 24.75 -29.69
CA ARG A 205 -0.60 23.71 -28.90
C ARG A 205 -0.95 24.21 -27.50
N GLY A 206 -0.02 24.89 -26.83
CA GLY A 206 -0.23 25.53 -25.54
C GLY A 206 -1.34 26.57 -25.58
N LEU A 207 -1.29 27.49 -26.56
CA LEU A 207 -2.32 28.52 -26.76
C LEU A 207 -3.71 27.91 -26.97
N LEU A 208 -3.83 26.92 -27.87
CA LEU A 208 -5.11 26.24 -28.14
C LEU A 208 -5.67 25.58 -26.87
N ARG A 209 -4.82 24.98 -26.05
CA ARG A 209 -5.22 24.32 -24.80
C ARG A 209 -5.68 25.34 -23.76
N CYS A 210 -4.98 26.46 -23.62
CA CYS A 210 -5.40 27.58 -22.78
C CYS A 210 -6.77 28.13 -23.23
N GLN A 211 -6.96 28.35 -24.54
CA GLN A 211 -8.25 28.79 -25.10
C GLN A 211 -9.37 27.78 -24.83
N THR A 212 -9.11 26.48 -25.02
CA THR A 212 -10.09 25.41 -24.76
C THR A 212 -10.45 25.35 -23.27
N ASN A 213 -9.47 25.45 -22.38
CA ASN A 213 -9.68 25.46 -20.94
C ASN A 213 -10.45 26.71 -20.50
N ALA A 214 -10.15 27.88 -21.06
CA ALA A 214 -10.87 29.12 -20.79
C ALA A 214 -12.34 29.03 -21.23
N LEU A 215 -12.62 28.43 -22.39
CA LEU A 215 -13.99 28.18 -22.86
C LEU A 215 -14.73 27.21 -21.95
N ARG A 216 -14.10 26.10 -21.53
CA ARG A 216 -14.71 25.14 -20.59
C ARG A 216 -15.00 25.77 -19.22
N ALA A 217 -14.09 26.60 -18.72
CA ALA A 217 -14.27 27.31 -17.46
C ALA A 217 -15.36 28.39 -17.53
N SER A 218 -15.47 29.08 -18.67
CA SER A 218 -16.47 30.15 -18.89
C SER A 218 -17.86 29.60 -19.22
N PHE A 219 -17.92 28.42 -19.83
CA PHE A 219 -19.16 27.75 -20.25
C PHE A 219 -19.13 26.28 -19.80
N PRO A 220 -19.37 25.99 -18.51
CA PRO A 220 -19.36 24.63 -17.98
C PRO A 220 -20.35 23.68 -18.68
N GLU A 221 -21.39 24.22 -19.35
CA GLU A 221 -22.35 23.43 -20.11
C GLU A 221 -21.74 22.73 -21.34
N LEU A 222 -20.58 23.20 -21.82
CA LEU A 222 -19.81 22.58 -22.90
C LEU A 222 -19.03 21.34 -22.44
N GLU A 223 -18.81 21.18 -21.13
CA GLU A 223 -18.23 19.94 -20.62
C GLU A 223 -19.23 18.80 -20.77
N LYS A 224 -18.74 17.67 -21.29
CA LYS A 224 -19.52 16.44 -21.26
C LYS A 224 -19.79 16.13 -19.79
N LYS A 225 -21.06 16.11 -19.39
CA LYS A 225 -21.46 15.65 -18.06
C LYS A 225 -20.72 14.35 -17.75
N ASP A 226 -20.12 14.29 -16.56
CA ASP A 226 -19.49 13.07 -16.10
C ASP A 226 -20.47 11.92 -16.28
N LYS A 227 -19.97 10.84 -16.88
CA LYS A 227 -20.73 9.60 -16.93
C LYS A 227 -20.96 9.22 -15.47
N GLY A 228 -22.21 9.32 -15.02
CA GLY A 228 -22.62 8.87 -13.70
C GLY A 228 -22.19 7.42 -13.45
N PRO A 229 -22.37 6.90 -12.23
CA PRO A 229 -21.91 5.57 -11.88
C PRO A 229 -22.47 4.53 -12.89
N PRO A 230 -21.72 3.45 -13.18
CA PRO A 230 -22.10 2.48 -14.19
C PRO A 230 -23.54 2.01 -14.01
N ALA A 231 -24.24 1.75 -15.12
CA ALA A 231 -25.62 1.28 -15.08
C ALA A 231 -25.76 0.07 -14.14
N TYR A 232 -26.85 0.03 -13.37
CA TYR A 232 -27.15 -1.00 -12.37
C TYR A 232 -26.16 -1.08 -11.20
N SER A 233 -25.40 -0.02 -10.97
CA SER A 233 -24.76 0.23 -9.67
C SER A 233 -25.83 0.56 -8.62
N GLU A 234 -25.47 0.36 -7.36
CA GLU A 234 -26.29 0.74 -6.23
C GLU A 234 -25.50 1.70 -5.35
N ASP A 235 -25.98 2.93 -5.24
CA ASP A 235 -25.41 3.94 -4.37
C ASP A 235 -25.75 3.59 -2.91
N LEU A 236 -24.71 3.49 -2.09
CA LEU A 236 -24.82 3.23 -0.66
C LEU A 236 -24.69 4.53 0.16
N GLY A 237 -24.40 5.67 -0.47
CA GLY A 237 -24.08 6.94 0.17
C GLY A 237 -22.61 7.05 0.57
N SER A 238 -22.19 8.28 0.90
CA SER A 238 -20.81 8.62 1.33
C SER A 238 -19.71 8.20 0.32
N GLY A 239 -20.05 8.10 -0.97
CA GLY A 239 -19.11 7.70 -2.02
C GLY A 239 -19.03 6.18 -2.26
N TYR A 240 -19.68 5.36 -1.43
CA TYR A 240 -19.71 3.91 -1.59
C TYR A 240 -20.73 3.46 -2.62
N HIS A 241 -20.33 2.55 -3.53
CA HIS A 241 -21.25 1.99 -4.53
C HIS A 241 -21.05 0.47 -4.69
N LEU A 242 -22.12 -0.32 -4.69
CA LEU A 242 -22.04 -1.70 -5.17
C LEU A 242 -22.05 -1.70 -6.69
N LEU A 243 -21.10 -2.42 -7.28
CA LEU A 243 -20.91 -2.48 -8.73
C LEU A 243 -21.08 -3.91 -9.26
N ARG A 244 -21.52 -4.03 -10.52
CA ARG A 244 -21.56 -5.30 -11.24
C ARG A 244 -20.15 -5.92 -11.31
N ALA A 245 -19.99 -7.25 -11.29
CA ALA A 245 -21.01 -8.29 -11.46
C ALA A 245 -21.81 -8.60 -10.17
N ARG A 246 -23.05 -9.07 -10.34
CA ARG A 246 -23.98 -9.44 -9.27
C ARG A 246 -24.80 -10.66 -9.68
N ASP A 247 -25.22 -11.48 -8.74
CA ASP A 247 -26.17 -12.58 -8.99
C ASP A 247 -27.45 -12.05 -9.67
N GLU A 248 -28.11 -12.90 -10.44
CA GLU A 248 -29.38 -12.54 -11.09
C GLU A 248 -30.53 -12.57 -10.08
N TYR A 249 -30.57 -13.61 -9.24
CA TYR A 249 -31.60 -13.82 -8.22
C TYR A 249 -30.95 -14.06 -6.85
N ALA A 250 -31.71 -13.79 -5.79
CA ALA A 250 -31.28 -14.12 -4.43
C ALA A 250 -31.35 -15.64 -4.21
N GLN A 251 -30.29 -16.22 -3.63
CA GLN A 251 -30.14 -17.65 -3.41
C GLN A 251 -29.92 -17.94 -1.94
N ALA A 252 -30.45 -19.07 -1.45
CA ALA A 252 -30.04 -19.59 -0.14
C ALA A 252 -28.61 -20.11 -0.27
N LEU A 253 -27.73 -19.69 0.64
CA LEU A 253 -26.34 -20.15 0.67
C LEU A 253 -26.26 -21.38 1.58
N ALA A 254 -25.66 -22.45 1.08
CA ALA A 254 -25.40 -23.66 1.86
C ALA A 254 -24.00 -23.61 2.50
N GLY A 255 -23.78 -24.43 3.52
CA GLY A 255 -22.49 -24.55 4.20
C GLY A 255 -22.20 -23.43 5.20
N GLU A 256 -20.92 -23.27 5.53
CA GLU A 256 -20.44 -22.36 6.58
C GLU A 256 -20.79 -20.89 6.30
N GLU A 257 -20.64 -20.43 5.06
CA GLU A 257 -20.98 -19.05 4.66
C GLU A 257 -22.45 -18.72 4.98
N GLY A 258 -23.37 -19.65 4.66
CA GLY A 258 -24.80 -19.48 4.92
C GLY A 258 -25.13 -19.50 6.42
N ALA A 259 -24.49 -20.37 7.18
CA ALA A 259 -24.67 -20.47 8.63
C ALA A 259 -24.22 -19.19 9.35
N ILE A 260 -23.07 -18.63 8.96
CA ILE A 260 -22.54 -17.39 9.56
C ILE A 260 -23.43 -16.19 9.23
N ILE A 261 -23.88 -16.06 7.98
CA ILE A 261 -24.78 -14.97 7.60
C ILE A 261 -26.13 -15.11 8.32
N LYS A 262 -26.65 -16.33 8.44
CA LYS A 262 -27.89 -16.60 9.19
C LYS A 262 -27.73 -16.12 10.64
N ARG A 263 -26.70 -16.61 11.34
CA ARG A 263 -26.43 -16.26 12.75
C ARG A 263 -26.26 -14.74 12.93
N PHE A 264 -25.51 -14.08 12.06
CA PHE A 264 -25.33 -12.63 12.12
C PHE A 264 -26.67 -11.87 12.03
N ILE A 265 -27.57 -12.27 11.14
CA ILE A 265 -28.88 -11.63 11.02
C ILE A 265 -29.75 -11.93 12.23
N GLU A 266 -29.72 -13.16 12.76
CA GLU A 266 -30.44 -13.52 13.99
C GLU A 266 -29.98 -12.64 15.16
N ASP A 267 -28.67 -12.55 15.39
CA ASP A 267 -28.08 -11.73 16.45
C ASP A 267 -28.45 -10.23 16.29
N GLU A 268 -28.46 -9.69 15.07
CA GLU A 268 -28.80 -8.29 14.82
C GLU A 268 -30.31 -7.99 14.94
N GLU A 269 -31.19 -8.91 14.55
CA GLU A 269 -32.63 -8.77 14.71
C GLU A 269 -33.03 -8.90 16.19
N GLU A 270 -32.41 -9.81 16.94
CA GLU A 270 -32.62 -9.96 18.38
C GLU A 270 -32.21 -8.69 19.13
N LYS A 271 -31.06 -8.08 18.78
CA LYS A 271 -30.66 -6.76 19.33
C LYS A 271 -31.68 -5.65 19.05
N CYS A 272 -32.42 -5.75 17.95
CA CYS A 272 -33.49 -4.81 17.62
C CYS A 272 -34.83 -5.16 18.28
N GLY A 273 -34.92 -6.27 19.03
CA GLY A 273 -36.13 -6.76 19.68
C GLY A 273 -37.12 -7.46 18.74
N ASN A 274 -36.67 -7.86 17.55
CA ASN A 274 -37.52 -8.49 16.54
C ASN A 274 -37.54 -10.02 16.72
N ALA A 275 -38.74 -10.62 16.65
CA ALA A 275 -38.89 -12.07 16.74
C ALA A 275 -38.48 -12.76 15.42
N ILE A 276 -37.61 -13.76 15.51
CA ILE A 276 -37.19 -14.58 14.38
C ILE A 276 -38.19 -15.73 14.23
N PRO A 277 -38.75 -15.99 13.03
CA PRO A 277 -39.69 -17.10 12.84
C PRO A 277 -39.03 -18.46 13.07
N ASP A 278 -39.66 -19.35 13.85
CA ASP A 278 -39.13 -20.68 14.22
C ASP A 278 -38.71 -21.56 13.02
N ASN A 279 -39.36 -21.38 11.87
CA ASN A 279 -39.10 -22.16 10.64
C ASN A 279 -38.25 -21.41 9.61
N TRP A 280 -37.55 -20.34 10.01
CA TRP A 280 -36.76 -19.56 9.07
C TRP A 280 -35.47 -20.29 8.67
N ALA A 281 -35.40 -20.69 7.40
CA ALA A 281 -34.26 -21.38 6.81
C ALA A 281 -33.02 -20.49 6.58
N GLY A 282 -33.09 -19.21 6.94
CA GLY A 282 -32.04 -18.21 6.71
C GLY A 282 -32.29 -17.32 5.49
N PRO A 283 -31.41 -16.32 5.28
CA PRO A 283 -31.62 -15.30 4.27
C PRO A 283 -31.32 -15.82 2.86
N ARG A 284 -32.09 -15.35 1.88
CA ARG A 284 -31.72 -15.46 0.47
C ARG A 284 -30.84 -14.27 0.11
N VAL A 285 -29.60 -14.55 -0.25
CA VAL A 285 -28.56 -13.54 -0.48
C VAL A 285 -28.35 -13.35 -1.98
N ARG A 286 -28.21 -12.09 -2.40
CA ARG A 286 -27.81 -11.73 -3.77
C ARG A 286 -26.39 -11.18 -3.74
N ARG A 287 -25.41 -11.94 -4.21
CA ARG A 287 -24.00 -11.57 -4.11
C ARG A 287 -23.64 -10.50 -5.14
N TRP A 288 -22.80 -9.58 -4.72
CA TRP A 288 -22.14 -8.56 -5.53
C TRP A 288 -20.63 -8.80 -5.46
N ALA A 289 -19.97 -8.56 -6.59
CA ALA A 289 -18.55 -8.86 -6.75
C ALA A 289 -17.64 -7.67 -6.46
N ARG A 290 -18.19 -6.45 -6.38
CA ARG A 290 -17.42 -5.22 -6.37
C ARG A 290 -18.07 -4.16 -5.51
N LEU A 291 -17.24 -3.46 -4.75
CA LEU A 291 -17.55 -2.27 -3.98
C LEU A 291 -16.60 -1.15 -4.40
N GLN A 292 -17.15 0.00 -4.78
CA GLN A 292 -16.38 1.23 -4.92
C GLN A 292 -16.28 1.89 -3.56
N LEU A 293 -15.07 2.30 -3.19
CA LEU A 293 -14.78 3.05 -1.97
C LEU A 293 -14.82 4.56 -2.24
N PRO A 294 -14.93 5.41 -1.20
CA PRO A 294 -14.89 6.87 -1.35
C PRO A 294 -13.60 7.37 -1.99
N SER A 295 -12.50 6.62 -1.83
CA SER A 295 -11.21 6.88 -2.48
C SER A 295 -11.23 6.65 -4.00
N GLY A 296 -12.30 6.08 -4.55
CA GLY A 296 -12.41 5.65 -5.96
C GLY A 296 -11.79 4.28 -6.23
N GLN A 297 -11.18 3.63 -5.24
CA GLN A 297 -10.71 2.26 -5.37
C GLN A 297 -11.91 1.31 -5.55
N ILE A 298 -11.72 0.27 -6.38
CA ILE A 298 -12.71 -0.79 -6.57
C ILE A 298 -12.20 -2.04 -5.87
N ALA A 299 -12.78 -2.30 -4.69
CA ALA A 299 -12.63 -3.53 -3.94
C ALA A 299 -13.41 -4.65 -4.64
N ARG A 300 -12.74 -5.73 -5.00
CA ARG A 300 -13.32 -6.90 -5.67
C ARG A 300 -13.58 -8.01 -4.65
N SER A 301 -14.06 -9.16 -5.11
CA SER A 301 -14.35 -10.29 -4.24
C SER A 301 -13.82 -11.61 -4.79
N ALA A 302 -13.47 -12.52 -3.90
CA ALA A 302 -12.98 -13.86 -4.20
C ALA A 302 -13.97 -14.62 -5.12
N TRP A 303 -15.28 -14.51 -4.86
CA TRP A 303 -16.34 -15.12 -5.66
C TRP A 303 -16.23 -14.92 -7.19
N LYS A 304 -15.72 -13.77 -7.64
CA LYS A 304 -15.45 -13.54 -9.07
C LYS A 304 -14.00 -13.69 -9.45
N GLU A 305 -13.07 -13.28 -8.60
CA GLU A 305 -11.65 -13.36 -8.94
C GLU A 305 -11.13 -14.81 -9.01
N ASP A 306 -11.67 -15.74 -8.22
CA ASP A 306 -11.26 -17.17 -8.22
C ASP A 306 -11.64 -17.93 -9.49
N ARG A 307 -12.46 -17.34 -10.35
CA ARG A 307 -12.81 -17.92 -11.65
C ARG A 307 -11.73 -17.70 -12.71
N TYR A 308 -10.74 -16.88 -12.42
CA TYR A 308 -9.65 -16.55 -13.33
C TYR A 308 -8.36 -17.19 -12.83
N ALA A 309 -7.49 -17.59 -13.75
CA ALA A 309 -6.13 -18.00 -13.40
C ALA A 309 -5.43 -16.85 -12.65
N GLN A 310 -4.61 -17.21 -11.66
CA GLN A 310 -3.96 -16.26 -10.77
C GLN A 310 -3.15 -15.19 -11.52
N THR A 311 -2.51 -15.57 -12.63
CA THR A 311 -1.69 -14.70 -13.48
C THR A 311 -2.50 -13.84 -14.45
N ALA A 312 -3.78 -14.13 -14.67
CA ALA A 312 -4.63 -13.43 -15.64
C ALA A 312 -5.17 -12.10 -15.11
N ILE A 313 -5.19 -11.91 -13.78
CA ILE A 313 -5.77 -10.73 -13.13
C ILE A 313 -4.86 -10.17 -12.05
N ARG A 314 -5.01 -8.87 -11.77
CA ARG A 314 -4.46 -8.21 -10.59
C ARG A 314 -5.52 -8.22 -9.51
N ARG A 315 -5.30 -8.98 -8.44
CA ARG A 315 -6.28 -9.16 -7.35
C ARG A 315 -6.53 -7.87 -6.59
N ALA A 316 -7.78 -7.61 -6.26
CA ALA A 316 -8.21 -6.44 -5.49
C ALA A 316 -9.25 -6.81 -4.41
N ARG A 317 -9.19 -8.05 -3.92
CA ARG A 317 -10.14 -8.63 -2.96
C ARG A 317 -9.74 -8.52 -1.49
N PHE A 318 -8.54 -8.02 -1.21
CA PHE A 318 -8.03 -7.87 0.15
C PHE A 318 -8.17 -6.42 0.59
N LEU A 319 -8.56 -6.22 1.85
CA LEU A 319 -8.96 -4.92 2.38
C LEU A 319 -8.35 -4.67 3.76
N SER A 320 -8.28 -3.38 4.10
CA SER A 320 -8.07 -2.87 5.45
C SER A 320 -9.40 -2.48 6.09
N LEU A 321 -9.55 -2.77 7.39
CA LEU A 321 -10.76 -2.56 8.18
C LEU A 321 -10.39 -2.11 9.59
N PRO A 322 -11.02 -1.06 10.16
CA PRO A 322 -10.90 -0.75 11.58
C PRO A 322 -11.83 -1.65 12.40
N VAL A 323 -11.31 -2.19 13.51
CA VAL A 323 -12.09 -2.96 14.48
C VAL A 323 -12.64 -2.01 15.55
N SER A 324 -13.96 -2.04 15.76
CA SER A 324 -14.62 -1.29 16.83
C SER A 324 -14.63 -2.12 18.11
N GLY A 325 -14.11 -1.58 19.22
CA GLY A 325 -14.09 -2.28 20.51
C GLY A 325 -13.12 -1.75 21.57
N SER A 326 -12.20 -0.87 21.19
CA SER A 326 -11.22 -0.20 22.09
C SER A 326 -11.23 1.31 21.86
N ASP A 327 -10.81 2.09 22.86
CA ASP A 327 -10.72 3.56 22.78
C ASP A 327 -9.81 4.06 21.63
N LYS A 328 -8.98 3.17 21.05
CA LYS A 328 -8.20 3.38 19.82
C LYS A 328 -8.51 2.26 18.80
N PRO A 329 -8.76 2.55 17.52
CA PRO A 329 -9.16 1.54 16.53
C PRO A 329 -7.97 0.66 16.09
N GLN A 330 -8.01 -0.63 16.40
CA GLN A 330 -7.05 -1.62 15.88
C GLN A 330 -7.38 -1.94 14.42
N ILE A 331 -6.37 -2.13 13.59
CA ILE A 331 -6.57 -2.42 12.17
C ILE A 331 -6.42 -3.92 11.87
N GLU A 332 -7.37 -4.44 11.10
CA GLU A 332 -7.37 -5.81 10.60
C GLU A 332 -7.40 -5.84 9.07
N PHE A 333 -6.82 -6.91 8.52
CA PHE A 333 -6.86 -7.17 7.08
C PHE A 333 -7.74 -8.39 6.81
N ALA A 334 -8.49 -8.32 5.72
CA ALA A 334 -9.41 -9.39 5.35
C ALA A 334 -9.46 -9.66 3.84
N GLU A 335 -9.76 -10.89 3.45
CA GLU A 335 -10.20 -11.25 2.11
C GLU A 335 -11.72 -11.16 2.01
N VAL A 336 -12.25 -10.44 1.03
CA VAL A 336 -13.70 -10.43 0.78
C VAL A 336 -14.11 -11.62 -0.05
N LYS A 337 -15.06 -12.41 0.45
CA LYS A 337 -15.70 -13.47 -0.33
C LYS A 337 -16.71 -12.89 -1.30
N PHE A 338 -17.64 -12.08 -0.81
CA PHE A 338 -18.60 -11.30 -1.62
C PHE A 338 -19.30 -10.22 -0.78
N TYR A 339 -19.92 -9.26 -1.47
CA TYR A 339 -20.79 -8.25 -0.86
C TYR A 339 -22.26 -8.62 -1.05
N PHE A 340 -23.14 -8.14 -0.19
CA PHE A 340 -24.58 -8.35 -0.33
C PHE A 340 -25.37 -7.28 0.40
N ASN A 341 -26.69 -7.29 0.22
CA ASN A 341 -27.60 -6.50 1.04
C ASN A 341 -28.47 -7.45 1.87
N ALA A 342 -28.68 -7.11 3.13
CA ALA A 342 -29.66 -7.74 4.00
C ALA A 342 -30.66 -6.68 4.47
N ARG A 343 -31.86 -7.14 4.89
CA ARG A 343 -32.84 -6.30 5.57
C ARG A 343 -32.74 -6.67 7.05
N ILE A 344 -32.36 -5.71 7.89
CA ILE A 344 -32.22 -5.85 9.33
C ILE A 344 -33.02 -4.71 9.97
N ASN A 345 -33.97 -5.03 10.85
CA ASN A 345 -34.90 -4.07 11.43
C ASN A 345 -35.60 -3.20 10.37
N ASP A 346 -36.11 -3.85 9.32
CA ASP A 346 -36.72 -3.23 8.15
C ASP A 346 -35.85 -2.25 7.33
N VAL A 347 -34.59 -2.08 7.70
CA VAL A 347 -33.63 -1.23 7.00
C VAL A 347 -32.71 -2.09 6.14
N ARG A 348 -32.53 -1.67 4.89
CA ARG A 348 -31.58 -2.30 3.99
C ARG A 348 -30.15 -1.92 4.40
N ARG A 349 -29.34 -2.91 4.77
CA ARG A 349 -27.94 -2.73 5.15
C ARG A 349 -27.01 -3.38 4.12
N PRO A 350 -26.00 -2.65 3.61
CA PRO A 350 -24.96 -3.23 2.77
C PRO A 350 -23.92 -3.95 3.64
N LEU A 351 -23.70 -5.23 3.36
CA LEU A 351 -22.83 -6.10 4.15
C LEU A 351 -21.77 -6.75 3.25
N ALA A 352 -20.69 -7.20 3.88
CA ALA A 352 -19.67 -8.03 3.24
C ALA A 352 -19.42 -9.29 4.06
N LEU A 353 -19.32 -10.43 3.38
CA LEU A 353 -18.75 -11.64 3.97
C LEU A 353 -17.25 -11.61 3.71
N ILE A 354 -16.47 -11.62 4.78
CA ILE A 354 -15.02 -11.54 4.76
C ILE A 354 -14.40 -12.74 5.46
N SER A 355 -13.13 -13.03 5.17
CA SER A 355 -12.27 -13.93 5.94
C SER A 355 -11.10 -13.13 6.47
N LEU A 356 -10.97 -13.05 7.79
CA LEU A 356 -9.85 -12.33 8.41
C LEU A 356 -8.52 -13.02 8.13
N LEU A 357 -7.46 -12.23 7.99
CA LEU A 357 -6.09 -12.72 7.99
C LEU A 357 -5.57 -12.78 9.43
N SER A 358 -4.49 -13.53 9.66
CA SER A 358 -3.87 -13.54 10.98
C SER A 358 -3.34 -12.15 11.37
N ARG A 359 -3.10 -11.96 12.67
CA ARG A 359 -2.21 -10.88 13.15
C ARG A 359 -0.79 -11.08 12.59
N PRO A 360 0.01 -10.00 12.51
CA PRO A 360 1.36 -10.10 11.97
C PRO A 360 2.26 -10.97 12.86
N ASP A 361 3.34 -11.46 12.28
CA ASP A 361 4.48 -11.96 13.04
C ASP A 361 5.03 -10.84 13.92
N ALA A 362 4.84 -10.93 15.25
CA ALA A 362 5.13 -9.82 16.17
C ALA A 362 6.62 -9.45 16.17
N ASP A 363 7.50 -10.45 16.21
CA ASP A 363 8.96 -10.25 16.22
C ASP A 363 9.43 -9.56 14.93
N LEU A 364 8.97 -10.05 13.78
CA LEU A 364 9.33 -9.44 12.50
C LEU A 364 8.74 -8.04 12.35
N PHE A 365 7.52 -7.84 12.83
CA PHE A 365 6.83 -6.56 12.76
C PHE A 365 7.60 -5.51 13.56
N GLU A 366 7.99 -5.82 14.80
CA GLU A 366 8.79 -4.94 15.65
C GLU A 366 10.19 -4.69 15.08
N LYS A 367 10.92 -5.75 14.70
CA LYS A 367 12.28 -5.63 14.13
C LYS A 367 12.34 -4.85 12.82
N SER A 368 11.24 -4.85 12.06
CA SER A 368 11.09 -4.08 10.83
C SER A 368 10.64 -2.64 11.06
N PHE A 369 10.53 -2.18 12.31
CA PHE A 369 9.90 -0.90 12.65
C PHE A 369 8.53 -0.77 12.00
N TRP A 370 7.71 -1.81 12.14
CA TRP A 370 6.34 -1.88 11.64
C TRP A 370 6.21 -1.79 10.10
N THR A 371 7.30 -2.03 9.35
CA THR A 371 7.28 -1.94 7.88
C THR A 371 6.94 -3.27 7.18
N VAL A 372 7.11 -4.41 7.84
CA VAL A 372 6.80 -5.74 7.31
C VAL A 372 5.69 -6.41 8.10
N TRP A 373 4.48 -6.35 7.55
CA TRP A 373 3.29 -6.99 8.14
C TRP A 373 3.08 -8.39 7.55
N SER A 374 3.72 -9.38 8.15
CA SER A 374 3.72 -10.77 7.67
C SER A 374 2.59 -11.60 8.30
N VAL A 375 1.70 -12.17 7.52
CA VAL A 375 0.45 -12.82 7.95
C VAL A 375 0.24 -14.19 7.29
N THR A 376 -0.67 -14.98 7.83
CA THR A 376 -1.18 -16.22 7.23
C THR A 376 -2.63 -16.06 6.81
N LEU A 377 -3.03 -16.79 5.76
CA LEU A 377 -4.43 -16.89 5.36
C LEU A 377 -5.12 -17.90 6.29
N GLN A 378 -6.22 -17.48 6.94
CA GLN A 378 -6.98 -18.34 7.84
C GLN A 378 -8.17 -18.98 7.11
N ASN A 379 -8.35 -20.29 7.28
CA ASN A 379 -9.43 -21.02 6.58
C ASN A 379 -10.81 -20.85 7.23
N ASN A 380 -10.90 -20.56 8.54
CA ASN A 380 -12.16 -20.55 9.32
C ASN A 380 -12.40 -19.20 10.05
N ALA A 381 -11.98 -18.08 9.45
CA ALA A 381 -12.10 -16.76 10.07
C ALA A 381 -13.18 -15.91 9.39
N LEU A 382 -14.28 -16.54 8.99
CA LEU A 382 -15.37 -15.89 8.28
C LEU A 382 -16.18 -14.98 9.23
N ARG A 383 -16.43 -13.75 8.79
CA ARG A 383 -17.23 -12.76 9.52
C ARG A 383 -18.06 -11.92 8.57
N VAL A 384 -19.19 -11.42 9.06
CA VAL A 384 -20.01 -10.43 8.36
C VAL A 384 -19.72 -9.06 8.94
N ILE A 385 -19.46 -8.08 8.07
CA ILE A 385 -19.24 -6.69 8.45
C ILE A 385 -20.15 -5.76 7.63
N ASP A 386 -20.34 -4.52 8.10
CA ASP A 386 -20.88 -3.47 7.24
C ASP A 386 -19.88 -3.21 6.09
N ALA A 387 -20.38 -3.18 4.86
CA ALA A 387 -19.55 -2.93 3.68
C ALA A 387 -18.88 -1.54 3.72
N LYS A 388 -19.46 -0.58 4.46
CA LYS A 388 -18.91 0.75 4.67
C LYS A 388 -17.78 0.82 5.68
N CYS A 389 -17.52 -0.25 6.45
CA CYS A 389 -16.33 -0.32 7.31
C CYS A 389 -15.03 -0.46 6.50
N VAL A 390 -15.11 -0.79 5.21
CA VAL A 390 -13.94 -0.92 4.34
C VAL A 390 -13.31 0.45 4.10
N THR A 391 -12.03 0.60 4.48
CA THR A 391 -11.26 1.85 4.30
C THR A 391 -10.47 1.85 2.99
N SER A 392 -9.74 0.77 2.72
CA SER A 392 -8.82 0.69 1.58
C SER A 392 -8.68 -0.72 0.99
N VAL A 393 -8.25 -0.79 -0.27
CA VAL A 393 -7.80 -2.04 -0.91
C VAL A 393 -6.30 -2.20 -0.69
N VAL A 394 -5.89 -3.39 -0.24
CA VAL A 394 -4.49 -3.72 0.05
C VAL A 394 -3.97 -4.84 -0.85
N ALA A 395 -2.66 -4.90 -1.02
CA ALA A 395 -1.98 -6.03 -1.66
C ALA A 395 -1.58 -7.05 -0.60
N VAL A 396 -1.80 -8.34 -0.89
CA VAL A 396 -1.35 -9.46 -0.05
C VAL A 396 -0.47 -10.35 -0.91
N ILE A 397 0.84 -10.30 -0.65
CA ILE A 397 1.89 -10.79 -1.55
C ILE A 397 2.65 -11.92 -0.85
N PRO A 398 3.04 -13.02 -1.52
CA PRO A 398 3.79 -14.09 -0.86
C PRO A 398 5.06 -13.55 -0.21
N HIS A 399 5.38 -13.99 1.00
CA HIS A 399 6.57 -13.53 1.73
C HIS A 399 7.76 -14.47 1.52
N ASP A 400 7.50 -15.78 1.52
CA ASP A 400 8.53 -16.81 1.59
C ASP A 400 9.23 -17.13 0.24
N HIS A 401 9.45 -16.14 -0.63
CA HIS A 401 10.11 -16.38 -1.94
C HIS A 401 11.55 -16.94 -1.81
N HIS A 402 12.20 -16.69 -0.67
CA HIS A 402 13.59 -17.08 -0.39
C HIS A 402 13.70 -18.19 0.67
N CYS A 403 12.58 -18.67 1.22
CA CYS A 403 12.59 -19.76 2.18
C CYS A 403 12.52 -21.11 1.47
N ARG A 404 13.25 -22.11 1.98
CA ARG A 404 13.08 -23.51 1.55
C ARG A 404 11.66 -23.97 1.87
N GLU A 405 11.10 -24.86 1.05
CA GLU A 405 9.70 -25.36 1.07
C GLU A 405 9.24 -26.00 2.40
N ASP A 406 10.07 -26.03 3.44
CA ASP A 406 9.86 -26.71 4.73
C ASP A 406 9.18 -25.86 5.83
N ARG A 407 8.68 -24.65 5.53
CA ARG A 407 7.82 -23.93 6.50
C ARG A 407 6.39 -24.50 6.42
N SER A 408 5.87 -24.98 7.56
CA SER A 408 4.49 -25.47 7.67
C SER A 408 3.45 -24.42 7.31
N ASP A 409 3.78 -23.13 7.48
CA ASP A 409 2.84 -22.02 7.39
C ASP A 409 3.27 -21.06 6.28
N LYS A 410 2.59 -21.13 5.13
CA LYS A 410 2.78 -20.21 4.00
C LYS A 410 2.40 -18.78 4.40
N ARG A 411 3.38 -17.86 4.40
CA ARG A 411 3.16 -16.46 4.79
C ARG A 411 3.03 -15.52 3.60
N PHE A 412 2.33 -14.43 3.85
CA PHE A 412 2.13 -13.31 2.95
C PHE A 412 2.48 -12.02 3.68
N PHE A 413 2.89 -10.97 2.97
CA PHE A 413 3.02 -9.64 3.55
C PHE A 413 2.00 -8.67 2.96
N ILE A 414 1.57 -7.72 3.78
CA ILE A 414 0.64 -6.67 3.38
C ILE A 414 1.41 -5.49 2.78
N TRP A 415 0.91 -4.96 1.67
CA TRP A 415 1.34 -3.68 1.12
C TRP A 415 0.14 -2.79 0.83
N GLU A 416 0.08 -1.64 1.50
CA GLU A 416 -0.90 -0.59 1.25
C GLU A 416 -0.42 0.45 0.24
N TYR A 417 -1.36 1.08 -0.45
CA TYR A 417 -1.02 2.02 -1.50
C TYR A 417 -0.41 3.30 -0.95
N THR A 418 0.86 3.54 -1.26
CA THR A 418 1.58 4.76 -0.90
C THR A 418 0.92 6.00 -1.52
N GLY A 419 0.44 6.91 -0.67
CA GLY A 419 -0.26 8.14 -1.05
C GLY A 419 -1.71 8.25 -0.54
N LEU A 420 -2.25 7.18 0.06
CA LEU A 420 -3.43 7.24 0.92
C LEU A 420 -3.00 7.34 2.39
N GLU A 421 -3.97 7.53 3.29
CA GLU A 421 -3.76 7.25 4.72
C GLU A 421 -3.34 5.78 4.83
N MET A 422 -2.24 5.50 5.55
CA MET A 422 -1.66 4.16 5.67
C MET A 422 -2.11 3.58 7.01
N ASP A 423 -3.03 2.63 6.95
CA ASP A 423 -3.63 1.99 8.11
C ASP A 423 -2.58 1.18 8.89
N LEU A 424 -1.58 0.59 8.23
CA LEU A 424 -0.46 -0.13 8.86
C LEU A 424 0.30 0.68 9.92
N LEU A 425 0.25 2.02 9.85
CA LEU A 425 0.95 2.91 10.78
C LEU A 425 0.13 3.25 12.03
N SER A 426 -1.16 2.95 12.09
CA SER A 426 -1.96 3.17 13.32
C SER A 426 -1.49 2.24 14.44
N ASP A 427 -1.25 0.97 14.13
CA ASP A 427 -0.80 -0.02 15.13
C ASP A 427 0.63 0.31 15.62
N ALA A 428 1.48 0.90 14.77
CA ALA A 428 2.82 1.37 15.15
C ALA A 428 2.76 2.54 16.15
N THR A 429 1.86 3.50 15.91
CA THR A 429 1.63 4.61 16.86
C THR A 429 0.99 4.12 18.17
N GLN A 430 0.20 3.04 18.13
CA GLN A 430 -0.48 2.49 19.31
C GLN A 430 0.49 1.80 20.27
N ILE A 431 1.35 0.89 19.79
CA ILE A 431 2.34 0.19 20.63
C ILE A 431 3.24 1.19 21.36
N ARG A 432 3.61 2.29 20.69
CA ARG A 432 4.46 3.33 21.30
C ARG A 432 3.76 4.23 22.29
N ASP A 433 2.47 4.52 22.11
CA ASP A 433 1.71 5.22 23.13
C ASP A 433 1.62 4.36 24.40
N GLU A 434 1.41 3.05 24.25
CA GLU A 434 1.42 2.09 25.37
C GLU A 434 2.80 2.02 26.07
N ASP A 435 3.89 1.99 25.30
CA ASP A 435 5.26 2.03 25.86
C ASP A 435 5.56 3.36 26.59
N ARG A 436 5.05 4.50 26.10
CA ARG A 436 5.20 5.80 26.78
C ARG A 436 4.39 5.84 28.08
N ASP A 437 3.14 5.41 28.03
CA ASP A 437 2.26 5.38 29.20
C ASP A 437 2.78 4.41 30.28
N ALA A 438 3.52 3.36 29.90
CA ALA A 438 4.19 2.45 30.83
C ALA A 438 5.45 3.06 31.47
N LEU A 439 6.27 3.79 30.70
CA LEU A 439 7.46 4.48 31.23
C LEU A 439 7.08 5.61 32.19
N ASP A 440 5.97 6.30 31.92
CA ASP A 440 5.47 7.37 32.80
C ASP A 440 4.87 6.81 34.11
N GLN A 441 4.44 5.53 34.14
CA GLN A 441 3.97 4.85 35.37
C GLN A 441 5.13 4.34 36.25
N ASP A 442 6.22 3.86 35.65
CA ASP A 442 7.41 3.44 36.39
C ASP A 442 8.15 4.61 37.05
N ASP A 443 8.07 5.83 36.48
CA ASP A 443 8.64 7.04 37.07
C ASP A 443 7.77 7.63 38.21
N GLU A 444 6.49 7.27 38.30
CA GLU A 444 5.60 7.66 39.41
C GLU A 444 5.73 6.74 40.63
N GLU A 445 6.12 5.46 40.49
CA GLU A 445 6.30 4.53 41.62
C GLU A 445 7.65 4.63 42.34
N VAL A 446 8.58 5.49 41.89
CA VAL A 446 9.89 5.71 42.57
C VAL A 446 9.88 6.92 43.51
N ASN A 447 8.74 7.61 43.67
CA ASN A 447 8.59 8.75 44.58
C ASN A 447 7.43 8.59 45.59
N GLU A 448 7.32 7.43 46.24
CA GLU A 448 6.64 7.31 47.55
C GLU A 448 7.56 6.77 48.66
#